data_AF-A0A2G9MGM2-F1
#
_entry.id   AF-A0A2G9MGM2-F1
#
_cell.length_a   1.000
_cell.length_b   1.000
_cell.length_c   1.000
_cell.angle_alpha   90.00
_cell.angle_beta   90.00
_cell.angle_gamma   90.00
#
_symmetry.space_group_name_H-M   'P 1'
#
loop_
_entity.id
_entity.type
_entity.pdbx_description
1 polymer ?
#
loop_
_entity_poly.entity_id
_entity_poly.type
_entity_poly.pdbx_seq_one_letter_code
_entity_poly.pdbx_strand_id
1 'polypeptide(L)'
;TIRYVIVAIGIVFVPLAVFLYFIPPLKEYGRLIMNFLGVCVFSTFFDAVILLACSKLVDVSIFGNFKILVMITAFSIVNLLMIYLLVFTLIKSAMKSQGDFKVVKEAVKYFG
;
A
#
# COMPACT_ATOMS: atom_id res chain seq x y z
N THR A 1 -19.40 -2.87 -16.70
CA THR A 1 -19.88 -3.43 -15.42
C THR A 1 -18.76 -3.77 -14.44
N ILE A 2 -17.79 -4.64 -14.77
CA ILE A 2 -16.72 -5.07 -13.84
C ILE A 2 -15.88 -3.90 -13.26
N ARG A 3 -15.53 -2.89 -14.07
CA ARG A 3 -14.77 -1.71 -13.62
C ARG A 3 -15.50 -0.90 -12.53
N TYR A 4 -16.82 -0.77 -12.64
CA TYR A 4 -17.63 -0.03 -11.65
C TYR A 4 -17.68 -0.75 -10.31
N VAL A 5 -17.72 -2.09 -10.31
CA VAL A 5 -17.72 -2.89 -9.07
C VAL A 5 -16.40 -2.73 -8.31
N ILE A 6 -15.27 -2.76 -9.02
CA ILE A 6 -13.93 -2.58 -8.41
C ILE A 6 -13.79 -1.18 -7.80
N VAL A 7 -14.23 -0.15 -8.53
CA VAL A 7 -14.21 1.24 -8.05
C VAL A 7 -15.14 1.42 -6.84
N ALA A 8 -16.34 0.83 -6.87
CA ALA A 8 -17.27 0.89 -5.75
C ALA A 8 -16.71 0.24 -4.48
N ILE A 9 -16.03 -0.92 -4.60
CA ILE A 9 -15.36 -1.57 -3.47
C ILE A 9 -14.30 -0.65 -2.86
N GLY A 10 -13.43 -0.05 -3.69
CA GLY A 10 -12.42 0.89 -3.20
C GLY A 10 -13.01 2.11 -2.50
N ILE A 11 -14.09 2.68 -3.04
CA ILE A 11 -14.78 3.84 -2.45
C ILE A 11 -15.44 3.48 -1.12
N VAL A 12 -15.94 2.26 -0.93
CA VAL A 12 -16.57 1.81 0.32
C VAL A 12 -15.53 1.49 1.41
N PHE A 13 -14.35 1.00 1.04
CA PHE A 13 -13.28 0.70 1.99
C PHE A 13 -12.71 1.94 2.69
N VAL A 14 -12.73 3.10 2.04
CA VAL A 14 -12.25 4.37 2.61
C VAL A 14 -13.07 4.82 3.83
N PRO A 15 -14.41 5.02 3.74
CA PRO A 15 -15.22 5.37 4.91
C PRO A 15 -15.21 4.25 5.94
N LEU A 16 -15.18 2.97 5.55
CA LEU A 16 -15.05 1.85 6.48
C LEU A 16 -13.79 1.96 7.35
N ALA A 17 -12.65 2.32 6.76
CA ALA A 17 -11.39 2.54 7.47
C ALA A 17 -11.50 3.69 8.48
N VAL A 18 -12.16 4.79 8.08
CA VAL A 18 -12.39 5.96 8.94
C VAL A 18 -13.34 5.61 10.08
N PHE A 19 -14.43 4.87 9.83
CA PHE A 19 -15.37 4.42 10.86
C PHE A 19 -14.69 3.51 11.89
N LEU A 20 -13.88 2.55 11.45
CA LEU A 20 -13.14 1.66 12.34
C LEU A 20 -12.11 2.42 13.20
N TYR A 21 -11.56 3.54 12.72
CA TYR A 21 -10.66 4.39 13.49
C TYR A 21 -11.34 5.07 14.69
N PHE A 22 -12.64 5.36 14.61
CA PHE A 22 -13.38 6.04 15.67
C PHE A 22 -13.88 5.12 16.80
N ILE A 23 -13.89 3.79 16.60
CA ILE A 23 -14.39 2.84 17.60
C ILE A 23 -13.21 2.34 18.46
N PRO A 24 -13.19 2.58 19.79
CA PRO A 24 -12.01 2.38 20.64
C PRO A 24 -11.34 0.99 20.60
N PRO A 25 -12.07 -0.15 20.61
CA PRO A 25 -11.43 -1.47 20.46
C PRO A 25 -10.96 -1.78 19.03
N LEU A 26 -11.40 -1.02 18.02
CA LEU A 26 -11.10 -1.24 16.59
C LEU A 26 -10.17 -0.19 15.98
N LYS A 27 -9.75 0.80 16.79
CA LYS A 27 -8.92 1.92 16.37
C LYS A 27 -7.58 1.49 15.77
N GLU A 28 -6.98 0.42 16.28
CA GLU A 28 -5.74 -0.15 15.72
C GLU A 28 -5.96 -0.71 14.30
N TYR A 29 -7.07 -1.41 14.06
CA TYR A 29 -7.42 -1.93 12.73
C TYR A 29 -7.74 -0.80 11.75
N GLY A 30 -8.48 0.24 12.18
CA GLY A 30 -8.73 1.43 11.36
C GLY A 30 -7.43 2.15 10.97
N ARG A 31 -6.49 2.28 11.91
CA ARG A 31 -5.17 2.87 11.66
C ARG A 31 -4.34 2.02 10.69
N LEU A 32 -4.44 0.69 10.76
CA LEU A 32 -3.77 -0.24 9.85
C LEU A 32 -4.30 -0.07 8.43
N ILE A 33 -5.63 -0.13 8.27
CA ILE A 33 -6.27 0.02 6.96
C ILE A 33 -5.93 1.38 6.36
N MET A 34 -5.96 2.46 7.15
CA MET A 34 -5.67 3.80 6.65
C MET A 34 -4.19 3.99 6.23
N ASN A 35 -3.25 3.40 6.98
CA ASN A 35 -1.84 3.39 6.61
C ASN A 35 -1.59 2.53 5.35
N PHE A 36 -2.22 1.36 5.25
CA PHE A 36 -2.13 0.49 4.08
C PHE A 36 -2.71 1.18 2.83
N LEU A 37 -3.90 1.77 2.94
CA LEU A 37 -4.58 2.46 1.84
C LEU A 37 -3.79 3.69 1.38
N GLY A 38 -3.20 4.44 2.31
CA GLY A 38 -2.26 5.52 1.99
C GLY A 38 -1.04 5.03 1.20
N VAL A 39 -0.37 3.96 1.66
CA VAL A 39 0.79 3.42 0.93
C VAL A 39 0.39 2.86 -0.43
N CYS A 40 -0.76 2.18 -0.56
CA CYS A 40 -1.23 1.68 -1.85
C CYS A 40 -1.47 2.81 -2.86
N VAL A 41 -2.08 3.93 -2.46
CA VAL A 41 -2.33 5.09 -3.33
C VAL A 41 -1.02 5.78 -3.73
N PHE A 42 -0.09 5.97 -2.78
CA PHE A 42 1.21 6.57 -3.10
C PHE A 42 2.08 5.64 -3.95
N SER A 43 2.06 4.33 -3.72
CA SER A 43 2.80 3.35 -4.52
C SER A 43 2.34 3.35 -5.96
N THR A 44 1.03 3.28 -6.20
CA THR A 44 0.48 3.28 -7.57
C THR A 44 0.82 4.55 -8.34
N PHE A 45 0.97 5.69 -7.65
CA PHE A 45 1.47 6.91 -8.26
C PHE A 45 2.93 6.77 -8.74
N PHE A 46 3.83 6.24 -7.92
CA PHE A 46 5.22 5.98 -8.33
C PHE A 46 5.31 4.95 -9.46
N ASP A 47 4.49 3.90 -9.42
CA ASP A 47 4.41 2.89 -10.46
C ASP A 47 4.00 3.51 -11.82
N ALA A 48 3.01 4.40 -11.81
CA ALA A 48 2.59 5.12 -12.99
C ALA A 48 3.70 6.03 -13.55
N VAL A 49 4.47 6.71 -12.69
CA VAL A 49 5.60 7.54 -13.11
C VAL A 49 6.72 6.70 -13.74
N ILE A 50 7.06 5.56 -13.13
CA ILE A 50 8.09 4.66 -13.65
C ILE A 50 7.68 4.10 -15.01
N LEU A 51 6.44 3.62 -15.13
CA LEU A 51 5.91 3.10 -16.41
C LEU A 51 5.84 4.19 -17.48
N LEU A 52 5.48 5.43 -17.11
CA LEU A 52 5.46 6.55 -18.03
C LEU A 52 6.88 6.89 -18.53
N ALA A 53 7.87 6.93 -17.64
CA ALA A 53 9.26 7.15 -18.00
C ALA A 53 9.78 6.05 -18.93
N CYS A 54 9.49 4.78 -18.63
CA CYS A 54 9.83 3.65 -19.49
C CYS A 54 9.11 3.70 -20.85
N SER A 55 7.85 4.14 -20.88
CA SER A 55 7.12 4.34 -22.14
C SER A 55 7.79 5.39 -23.03
N LYS A 56 8.37 6.45 -22.46
CA LYS A 56 9.09 7.48 -23.22
C LYS A 56 10.47 7.02 -23.68
N LEU A 57 11.16 6.18 -22.91
CA LEU A 57 12.43 5.56 -23.32
C LEU A 57 12.24 4.59 -24.50
N VAL A 58 11.10 3.92 -24.53
CA VAL A 58 10.70 2.97 -25.56
C VAL A 58 10.43 3.63 -26.93
N ASP A 59 10.08 4.92 -26.96
CA ASP A 59 9.88 5.68 -28.19
C ASP A 59 11.19 6.12 -28.86
N VAL A 60 12.33 5.97 -28.20
CA VAL A 60 13.64 6.30 -28.77
C VAL A 60 14.06 5.20 -29.76
N SER A 61 14.42 5.59 -30.98
CA SER A 61 14.72 4.70 -32.12
C SER A 61 15.80 3.64 -31.82
N ILE A 62 16.71 3.92 -30.88
CA ILE A 62 17.79 3.03 -30.43
C ILE A 62 17.24 1.77 -29.73
N PHE A 63 16.04 1.84 -29.13
CA PHE A 63 15.42 0.74 -28.40
C PHE A 63 14.35 -0.03 -29.22
N GLY A 64 14.25 0.20 -30.53
CA GLY A 64 13.25 -0.46 -31.39
C GLY A 64 13.26 -1.99 -31.31
N ASN A 65 14.46 -2.60 -31.25
CA ASN A 65 14.62 -4.06 -31.11
C ASN A 65 14.58 -4.55 -29.65
N PHE A 66 14.81 -3.67 -28.68
CA PHE A 66 14.82 -4.01 -27.25
C PHE A 66 13.52 -3.62 -26.52
N LYS A 67 12.50 -3.18 -27.27
CA LYS A 67 11.22 -2.68 -26.78
C LYS A 67 10.58 -3.60 -25.75
N ILE A 68 10.55 -4.89 -26.05
CA ILE A 68 9.97 -5.93 -25.20
C ILE A 68 10.80 -6.11 -23.92
N LEU A 69 12.13 -6.11 -24.04
CA LEU A 69 13.04 -6.24 -22.89
C LEU A 69 12.86 -5.07 -21.90
N VAL A 70 12.85 -3.84 -22.41
CA VAL A 70 12.66 -2.62 -21.61
C VAL A 70 11.29 -2.59 -20.92
N MET A 71 10.25 -3.11 -21.58
CA MET A 71 8.91 -3.17 -21.00
C MET A 71 8.83 -4.23 -19.87
N ILE A 72 9.47 -5.39 -20.05
CA ILE A 72 9.53 -6.45 -19.03
C ILE A 72 10.34 -5.99 -17.81
N THR A 73 11.47 -5.29 -18.02
CA THR A 73 12.28 -4.78 -16.91
C THR A 73 11.53 -3.68 -16.15
N ALA A 74 10.84 -2.77 -16.84
CA ALA A 74 9.98 -1.76 -16.21
C ALA A 74 8.89 -2.41 -15.34
N PHE A 75 8.20 -3.42 -15.88
CA PHE A 75 7.17 -4.15 -15.14
C PHE A 75 7.75 -4.91 -13.95
N SER A 76 8.93 -5.52 -14.11
CA SER A 76 9.64 -6.22 -13.02
C SER A 76 10.02 -5.26 -11.88
N ILE A 77 10.54 -4.06 -12.21
CA ILE A 77 10.90 -3.03 -11.22
C ILE A 77 9.67 -2.58 -10.42
N VAL A 78 8.56 -2.30 -11.11
CA VAL A 78 7.29 -1.93 -10.46
C VAL A 78 6.79 -3.04 -9.54
N ASN A 79 6.82 -4.30 -10.00
CA ASN A 79 6.37 -5.43 -9.20
C ASN A 79 7.24 -5.64 -7.95
N LEU A 80 8.56 -5.47 -8.09
CA LEU A 80 9.49 -5.55 -6.96
C LEU A 80 9.25 -4.43 -5.96
N LEU A 81 9.03 -3.20 -6.44
CA LEU A 81 8.70 -2.03 -5.60
C LEU A 81 7.39 -2.26 -4.82
N MET A 82 6.35 -2.77 -5.47
CA MET A 82 5.08 -3.11 -4.84
C MET A 82 5.26 -4.16 -3.73
N ILE A 83 5.99 -5.24 -4.00
CA ILE A 83 6.25 -6.29 -2.99
C ILE A 83 7.04 -5.71 -1.80
N TYR A 84 8.07 -4.90 -2.07
CA TYR A 84 8.87 -4.26 -1.03
C TYR A 84 8.01 -3.38 -0.10
N LEU A 85 7.15 -2.54 -0.67
CA LEU A 85 6.26 -1.66 0.10
C LEU A 85 5.20 -2.43 0.89
N LEU A 86 4.67 -3.53 0.32
CA LEU A 86 3.73 -4.40 1.01
C LEU A 86 4.38 -5.05 2.24
N VAL A 87 5.57 -5.63 2.09
CA VAL A 87 6.30 -6.22 3.23
C VAL A 87 6.65 -5.15 4.28
N PHE A 88 7.09 -3.97 3.85
CA PHE A 88 7.41 -2.86 4.76
C PHE A 88 6.20 -2.39 5.56
N THR A 89 5.03 -2.25 4.94
CA THR A 89 3.81 -1.85 5.63
C THR A 89 3.32 -2.88 6.63
N LEU A 90 3.41 -4.17 6.30
CA LEU A 90 3.09 -5.27 7.21
C LEU A 90 3.99 -5.26 8.44
N ILE A 91 5.31 -5.15 8.26
CA ILE A 91 6.29 -5.11 9.37
C ILE A 91 6.05 -3.88 10.25
N LYS A 92 5.94 -2.69 9.64
CA LYS A 92 5.69 -1.44 10.36
C LYS A 92 4.38 -1.48 11.15
N SER A 93 3.37 -2.17 10.62
CA SER A 93 2.10 -2.36 11.31
C SER A 93 2.21 -3.33 12.49
N ALA A 94 2.88 -4.47 12.29
CA ALA A 94 3.07 -5.48 13.34
C ALA A 94 3.85 -4.93 14.54
N MET A 95 4.91 -4.16 14.30
CA MET A 95 5.71 -3.54 15.36
C MET A 95 4.93 -2.51 16.18
N LYS A 96 3.93 -1.85 15.59
CA LYS A 96 3.15 -0.82 16.27
C LYS A 96 2.06 -1.40 17.19
N SER A 97 1.40 -2.48 16.75
CA SER A 97 0.42 -3.21 17.55
C SER A 97 1.05 -3.91 18.76
N GLN A 98 2.30 -4.39 18.63
CA GLN A 98 3.02 -5.02 19.75
C GLN A 98 3.45 -4.03 20.84
N GLY A 99 3.61 -2.75 20.50
CA GLY A 99 3.93 -1.68 21.46
C GLY A 99 2.76 -1.34 22.39
N ASP A 100 1.55 -1.19 21.84
CA ASP A 100 0.36 -0.84 22.62
C ASP A 100 -0.05 -1.98 23.57
N PHE A 101 0.10 -3.24 23.17
CA PHE A 101 -0.26 -4.39 24.03
C PHE A 101 0.65 -4.53 25.27
N LYS A 102 1.93 -4.14 25.17
CA LYS A 102 2.86 -4.15 26.33
C LYS A 102 2.52 -3.04 27.33
N VAL A 103 2.22 -1.83 26.85
CA VAL A 103 1.87 -0.69 27.70
C VAL A 103 0.56 -0.92 28.44
N VAL A 104 -0.44 -1.51 27.78
CA VAL A 104 -1.72 -1.86 28.42
C VAL A 104 -1.54 -2.98 29.47
N LYS A 105 -0.71 -3.99 29.18
CA LYS A 105 -0.42 -5.06 30.14
C LYS A 105 0.35 -4.55 31.37
N GLU A 106 1.23 -3.58 31.19
CA GLU A 106 1.90 -2.91 32.31
C GLU A 106 0.93 -2.01 33.09
N ALA A 107 0.11 -1.19 32.43
CA ALA A 107 -0.88 -0.35 33.08
C ALA A 107 -1.87 -1.15 33.94
N VAL A 108 -2.39 -2.28 33.44
CA VAL A 108 -3.29 -3.16 34.22
C VAL A 108 -2.61 -3.74 35.45
N LYS A 109 -1.29 -3.93 35.43
CA LYS A 109 -0.50 -4.44 36.56
C LYS A 109 -0.25 -3.37 37.65
N TYR A 110 -0.39 -2.09 37.34
CA TYR A 110 -0.29 -0.99 38.29
C TYR A 110 -1.65 -0.54 38.85
N PHE A 111 -2.76 -0.89 38.18
CA PHE A 111 -4.12 -0.52 38.58
C PHE A 111 -4.95 -1.68 39.18
N GLY A 112 -4.43 -2.90 39.22
CA GLY A 112 -5.03 -4.07 39.90
C GLY A 112 -4.20 -4.50 41.11
#